data_AF-A0A972XJX3-F1
#
_entry.id   AF-A0A972XJX3-F1
#
_cell.length_a   1.000
_cell.length_b   1.000
_cell.length_c   1.000
_cell.angle_alpha   90.00
_cell.angle_beta   90.00
_cell.angle_gamma   90.00
#
_symmetry.space_group_name_H-M   'P 1'
#
loop_
_entity.id
_entity.type
_entity.pdbx_description
1 polymer ?
#
loop_
_entity_poly.entity_id
_entity_poly.type
_entity_poly.pdbx_seq_one_letter_code
_entity_poly.pdbx_strand_id
1 'polypeptide(L)'
;MELYLATQNKHKIEELSALLGNRFVIKSISELGVVDDIPETGMTLAENSRQKAQFIADRFGVTCLSDDSGLEVDCLGGLPGVFSARFAGEPKNDLANSNKLMVEMSNYADRSARFVTVLTFHQNGQFHQFEGEIRGEIMLSPRGNQGFGYDPLFQPENESRTFAEMTLSEKNVIAHRARALHKFKTFADENLKFADE
;
A
#
# COMPACT_ATOMS: atom_id res chain seq x y z
N MET A 1 -6.07 18.56 12.26
CA MET A 1 -6.70 18.47 10.92
C MET A 1 -7.23 17.05 10.72
N GLU A 2 -8.41 16.88 10.12
CA GLU A 2 -8.94 15.56 9.76
C GLU A 2 -8.31 15.06 8.46
N LEU A 3 -8.01 13.76 8.40
CA LEU A 3 -7.47 13.11 7.21
C LEU A 3 -8.22 11.79 6.96
N TYR A 4 -8.94 11.72 5.84
CA TYR A 4 -9.68 10.53 5.45
C TYR A 4 -8.79 9.54 4.69
N LEU A 5 -8.73 8.29 5.14
CA LEU A 5 -8.01 7.23 4.41
C LEU A 5 -8.90 6.67 3.30
N ALA A 6 -8.57 6.99 2.05
CA ALA A 6 -9.30 6.61 0.84
C ALA A 6 -8.98 5.16 0.41
N THR A 7 -9.23 4.21 1.31
CA THR A 7 -9.04 2.78 1.11
C THR A 7 -10.09 1.99 1.91
N GLN A 8 -10.58 0.90 1.33
CA GLN A 8 -11.45 -0.06 2.03
C GLN A 8 -10.67 -1.25 2.61
N ASN A 9 -9.37 -1.36 2.31
CA ASN A 9 -8.52 -2.41 2.85
C ASN A 9 -8.18 -2.10 4.33
N LYS A 10 -8.72 -2.90 5.24
CA LYS A 10 -8.54 -2.75 6.70
C LYS A 10 -7.09 -2.85 7.15
N HIS A 11 -6.29 -3.72 6.54
CA HIS A 11 -4.86 -3.85 6.86
C HIS A 11 -4.08 -2.59 6.47
N LYS A 12 -4.39 -1.98 5.32
CA LYS A 12 -3.80 -0.69 4.94
C LYS A 12 -4.17 0.42 5.92
N ILE A 13 -5.42 0.45 6.38
CA ILE A 13 -5.88 1.42 7.39
C ILE A 13 -5.07 1.25 8.68
N GLU A 14 -4.89 0.02 9.14
CA GLU A 14 -4.11 -0.28 10.35
C GLU A 14 -2.65 0.19 10.22
N GLU A 15 -1.97 -0.18 9.14
CA GLU A 15 -0.57 0.22 8.90
C GLU A 15 -0.41 1.74 8.79
N LEU A 16 -1.27 2.40 8.00
CA LEU A 16 -1.23 3.86 7.82
C LEU A 16 -1.55 4.60 9.11
N SER A 17 -2.54 4.13 9.88
CA SER A 17 -2.92 4.77 11.15
C SER A 17 -1.80 4.65 12.18
N ALA A 18 -1.19 3.47 12.30
CA ALA A 18 -0.05 3.24 13.20
C ALA A 18 1.13 4.14 12.84
N LEU A 19 1.40 4.33 11.54
CA LEU A 19 2.49 5.17 11.08
C LEU A 19 2.19 6.67 11.18
N LEU A 20 0.97 7.15 10.87
CA LEU A 20 0.62 8.57 10.88
C LEU A 20 0.61 9.16 12.30
N GLY A 21 0.36 8.32 13.32
CA GLY A 21 0.35 8.74 14.73
C GLY A 21 -0.64 9.87 14.98
N ASN A 22 -0.33 10.74 15.94
CA ASN A 22 -1.27 11.75 16.43
C ASN A 22 -1.28 13.06 15.61
N ARG A 23 -0.60 13.12 14.46
CA ARG A 23 -0.51 14.34 13.62
C ARG A 23 -1.83 14.70 12.94
N PHE A 24 -2.66 13.69 12.68
CA PHE A 24 -3.95 13.85 12.02
C PHE A 24 -5.02 13.15 12.85
N VAL A 25 -6.24 13.69 12.80
CA VAL A 25 -7.42 12.94 13.23
C VAL A 25 -7.76 12.01 12.06
N ILE A 26 -7.32 10.76 12.16
CA ILE A 26 -7.52 9.76 11.10
C ILE A 26 -8.98 9.35 11.06
N LYS A 27 -9.58 9.45 9.87
CA LYS A 27 -10.97 9.10 9.60
C LYS A 27 -11.04 8.01 8.53
N SER A 28 -12.00 7.10 8.69
CA SER A 28 -12.31 6.12 7.65
C SER A 28 -13.32 6.71 6.68
N ILE A 29 -13.18 6.42 5.38
CA ILE A 29 -14.21 6.75 4.38
C ILE A 29 -15.56 6.07 4.64
N SER A 30 -15.61 5.02 5.46
CA SER A 30 -16.87 4.43 5.91
C SER A 30 -17.71 5.42 6.73
N GLU A 31 -17.08 6.39 7.41
CA GLU A 31 -17.77 7.47 8.13
C GLU A 31 -18.47 8.45 7.17
N LEU A 32 -18.06 8.49 5.90
CA LEU A 32 -18.67 9.31 4.85
C LEU A 32 -19.86 8.60 4.17
N GLY A 33 -20.20 7.37 4.59
CA GLY A 33 -21.26 6.58 3.98
C GLY A 33 -20.88 6.01 2.59
N VAL A 34 -19.59 5.91 2.29
CA VAL A 34 -19.12 5.26 1.05
C VAL A 34 -19.39 3.76 1.16
N VAL A 35 -20.35 3.28 0.37
CA VAL A 35 -20.70 1.86 0.23
C VAL A 35 -20.27 1.28 -1.10
N ASP A 36 -20.01 2.14 -2.09
CA ASP A 36 -19.58 1.74 -3.42
C ASP A 36 -18.10 1.34 -3.41
N ASP A 37 -17.72 0.39 -4.27
CA ASP A 37 -16.31 0.09 -4.51
C ASP A 37 -15.61 1.31 -5.12
N ILE A 38 -14.44 1.66 -4.60
CA ILE A 38 -13.65 2.74 -5.17
C ILE A 38 -13.01 2.23 -6.46
N PRO A 39 -13.12 2.98 -7.59
CA PRO A 39 -12.58 2.53 -8.85
C PRO A 39 -11.06 2.38 -8.83
N GLU A 40 -10.58 1.27 -9.38
CA GLU A 40 -9.16 0.92 -9.59
C GLU A 40 -8.95 0.49 -11.06
N THR A 41 -9.26 1.40 -12.01
CA THR A 41 -9.23 1.13 -13.45
C THR A 41 -7.94 1.60 -14.13
N GLY A 42 -7.00 2.16 -13.38
CA GLY A 42 -5.69 2.57 -13.87
C GLY A 42 -4.80 1.38 -14.21
N MET A 43 -3.77 1.65 -15.01
CA MET A 43 -2.77 0.68 -15.44
C MET A 43 -1.48 0.77 -14.62
N THR A 44 -1.39 1.76 -13.72
CA THR A 44 -0.27 1.94 -12.79
C THR A 44 -0.76 2.15 -11.35
N LEU A 45 0.11 1.89 -10.37
CA LEU A 45 -0.16 2.16 -8.96
C LEU A 45 -0.44 3.66 -8.71
N ALA A 46 0.28 4.54 -9.40
CA ALA A 46 0.09 5.98 -9.29
C ALA A 46 -1.29 6.43 -9.80
N GLU A 47 -1.75 5.88 -10.93
CA GLU A 47 -3.07 6.17 -11.47
C GLU A 47 -4.18 5.70 -10.53
N ASN A 48 -4.11 4.47 -10.02
CA ASN A 48 -5.09 3.94 -9.07
C ASN A 48 -5.10 4.71 -7.75
N SER A 49 -3.92 5.01 -7.22
CA SER A 49 -3.79 5.83 -6.01
C SER A 49 -4.47 7.18 -6.22
N ARG A 50 -4.19 7.88 -7.33
CA ARG A 50 -4.83 9.16 -7.65
C ARG A 50 -6.33 9.02 -7.85
N GLN A 51 -6.78 8.00 -8.59
CA GLN A 51 -8.20 7.76 -8.85
C GLN A 51 -8.98 7.57 -7.55
N LYS A 52 -8.43 6.84 -6.58
CA LYS A 52 -9.04 6.68 -5.26
C LYS A 52 -9.17 7.99 -4.49
N ALA A 53 -8.10 8.79 -4.45
CA ALA A 53 -8.13 10.09 -3.79
C ALA A 53 -9.13 11.05 -4.48
N GLN A 54 -9.10 11.09 -5.81
CA GLN A 54 -9.99 11.92 -6.63
C GLN A 54 -11.47 11.55 -6.40
N PHE A 55 -11.80 10.25 -6.38
CA PHE A 55 -13.17 9.78 -6.13
C PHE A 55 -13.73 10.28 -4.79
N ILE A 56 -12.91 10.26 -3.73
CA ILE A 56 -13.31 10.76 -2.41
C ILE A 56 -13.34 12.29 -2.38
N ALA A 57 -12.37 12.95 -2.99
CA ALA A 57 -12.29 14.40 -3.08
C ALA A 57 -13.50 15.00 -3.81
N ASP A 58 -13.86 14.46 -4.98
CA ASP A 58 -14.97 14.98 -5.80
C ASP A 58 -16.32 14.81 -5.13
N ARG A 59 -16.52 13.70 -4.40
CA ARG A 59 -17.81 13.38 -3.80
C ARG A 59 -18.04 14.08 -2.47
N PHE A 60 -16.98 14.33 -1.69
CA PHE A 60 -17.10 14.82 -0.31
C PHE A 60 -16.34 16.11 -0.03
N GLY A 61 -15.45 16.55 -0.91
CA GLY A 61 -14.65 17.77 -0.71
C GLY A 61 -13.68 17.72 0.46
N VAL A 62 -13.29 16.52 0.91
CA VAL A 62 -12.46 16.33 2.11
C VAL A 62 -10.96 16.19 1.79
N THR A 63 -10.13 16.52 2.78
CA THR A 63 -8.70 16.17 2.79
C THR A 63 -8.56 14.66 2.95
N CYS A 64 -7.90 14.00 2.01
CA CYS A 64 -7.75 12.54 2.03
C CYS A 64 -6.37 12.06 1.61
N LEU A 65 -6.05 10.84 2.02
CA LEU A 65 -4.85 10.11 1.62
C LEU A 65 -5.28 8.74 1.10
N SER A 66 -4.98 8.44 -0.16
CA SER A 66 -5.15 7.10 -0.73
C SER A 66 -3.82 6.35 -0.75
N ASP A 67 -3.90 5.02 -0.84
CA ASP A 67 -2.76 4.13 -0.98
C ASP A 67 -3.07 3.09 -2.06
N ASP A 68 -2.19 2.99 -3.05
CA ASP A 68 -2.13 1.83 -3.95
C ASP A 68 -0.78 1.15 -3.87
N SER A 69 -0.78 -0.18 -3.81
CA SER A 69 0.46 -0.94 -3.63
C SER A 69 0.43 -2.24 -4.40
N GLY A 70 1.61 -2.67 -4.82
CA GLY A 70 1.80 -3.91 -5.54
C GLY A 70 3.15 -4.54 -5.24
N LEU A 71 3.21 -5.84 -5.47
CA LEU A 71 4.43 -6.61 -5.60
C LEU A 71 4.83 -6.64 -7.08
N GLU A 72 6.08 -6.32 -7.37
CA GLU A 72 6.68 -6.45 -8.69
C GLU A 72 7.80 -7.48 -8.63
N VAL A 73 7.73 -8.49 -9.50
CA VAL A 73 8.73 -9.57 -9.56
C VAL A 73 9.51 -9.45 -10.86
N ASP A 74 10.85 -9.40 -10.74
CA ASP A 74 11.74 -9.05 -11.85
C ASP A 74 11.66 -10.09 -12.98
N CYS A 75 11.68 -11.38 -12.63
CA CYS A 75 11.60 -12.47 -13.60
C CYS A 75 10.24 -12.59 -14.31
N LEU A 76 9.19 -11.96 -13.76
CA LEU A 76 7.87 -11.88 -14.37
C LEU A 76 7.63 -10.53 -15.08
N GLY A 77 8.70 -9.75 -15.32
CA GLY A 77 8.60 -8.45 -15.98
C GLY A 77 7.83 -7.40 -15.17
N GLY A 78 7.88 -7.48 -13.84
CA GLY A 78 7.19 -6.58 -12.93
C GLY A 78 5.76 -7.00 -12.55
N LEU A 79 5.26 -8.13 -13.06
CA LEU A 79 4.01 -8.71 -12.57
C LEU A 79 4.20 -9.25 -11.14
N PRO A 80 3.16 -9.25 -10.28
CA PRO A 80 1.78 -8.81 -10.54
C PRO A 80 1.57 -7.29 -10.71
N GLY A 81 2.43 -6.45 -10.13
CA GLY A 81 2.35 -4.98 -10.18
C GLY A 81 1.00 -4.46 -9.71
N VAL A 82 0.38 -3.59 -10.50
CA VAL A 82 -0.96 -3.00 -10.26
C VAL A 82 -2.09 -4.04 -10.08
N PHE A 83 -1.87 -5.29 -10.53
CA PHE A 83 -2.84 -6.37 -10.40
C PHE A 83 -2.67 -7.19 -9.13
N SER A 84 -1.73 -6.83 -8.25
CA SER A 84 -1.37 -7.60 -7.04
C SER A 84 -2.55 -8.06 -6.19
N ALA A 85 -3.55 -7.21 -5.95
CA ALA A 85 -4.73 -7.58 -5.15
C ALA A 85 -5.65 -8.60 -5.83
N ARG A 86 -5.56 -8.74 -7.16
CA ARG A 86 -6.43 -9.57 -8.02
C ARG A 86 -5.64 -10.42 -9.00
N PHE A 87 -4.41 -10.81 -8.63
CA PHE A 87 -3.50 -11.50 -9.54
C PHE A 87 -4.08 -12.84 -10.01
N ALA A 88 -4.81 -13.54 -9.12
CA ALA A 88 -5.56 -14.76 -9.40
C ALA A 88 -6.99 -14.52 -9.92
N GLY A 89 -7.38 -13.27 -10.17
CA GLY A 89 -8.72 -12.89 -10.61
C GLY A 89 -9.60 -12.37 -9.48
N GLU A 90 -10.89 -12.19 -9.80
CA GLU A 90 -11.93 -11.81 -8.84
C GLU A 90 -12.74 -13.04 -8.41
N PRO A 91 -13.16 -13.13 -7.13
CA PRO A 91 -12.93 -12.16 -6.06
C PRO A 91 -11.47 -12.14 -5.54
N LYS A 92 -11.00 -10.97 -5.09
CA LYS A 92 -9.69 -10.78 -4.43
C LYS A 92 -9.43 -11.84 -3.35
N ASN A 93 -8.31 -12.55 -3.45
CA ASN A 93 -7.93 -13.62 -2.51
C ASN A 93 -6.40 -13.76 -2.38
N ASP A 94 -5.85 -13.40 -1.22
CA ASP A 94 -4.41 -13.39 -0.95
C ASP A 94 -3.73 -14.76 -1.12
N LEU A 95 -4.40 -15.84 -0.70
CA LEU A 95 -3.87 -17.20 -0.84
C LEU A 95 -3.85 -17.62 -2.31
N ALA A 96 -4.92 -17.36 -3.06
CA ALA A 96 -4.96 -17.65 -4.49
C ALA A 96 -3.91 -16.83 -5.27
N ASN A 97 -3.75 -15.56 -4.93
CA ASN A 97 -2.74 -14.65 -5.48
C ASN A 97 -1.32 -15.19 -5.24
N SER A 98 -1.02 -15.59 -4.00
CA SER A 98 0.27 -16.17 -3.61
C SER A 98 0.54 -17.51 -4.31
N ASN A 99 -0.46 -18.39 -4.38
CA ASN A 99 -0.34 -19.68 -5.07
C ASN A 99 -0.06 -19.49 -6.57
N LYS A 100 -0.80 -18.57 -7.23
CA LYS A 100 -0.55 -18.25 -8.64
C LYS A 100 0.86 -17.70 -8.83
N LEU A 101 1.31 -16.78 -7.98
CA LEU A 101 2.68 -16.25 -8.05
C LEU A 101 3.72 -17.38 -8.02
N MET A 102 3.58 -18.32 -7.09
CA MET A 102 4.50 -19.45 -6.97
C MET A 102 4.50 -20.36 -8.21
N VAL A 103 3.34 -20.55 -8.85
CA VAL A 103 3.22 -21.31 -10.10
C VAL A 103 3.92 -20.59 -11.25
N GLU A 104 3.66 -19.29 -11.44
CA GLU A 104 4.27 -18.48 -12.51
C GLU A 104 5.80 -18.42 -12.37
N MET A 105 6.31 -18.40 -11.13
CA MET A 105 7.75 -18.38 -10.84
C MET A 105 8.43 -19.75 -10.85
N SER A 106 7.71 -20.85 -11.11
CA SER A 106 8.23 -22.22 -10.92
C SER A 106 9.45 -22.57 -11.78
N ASN A 107 9.59 -21.94 -12.95
CA ASN A 107 10.70 -22.17 -13.88
C ASN A 107 11.81 -21.11 -13.79
N TYR A 108 11.74 -20.20 -12.80
CA TYR A 108 12.67 -19.10 -12.65
C TYR A 108 13.54 -19.28 -11.41
N ALA A 109 14.86 -19.24 -11.63
CA ALA A 109 15.84 -19.22 -10.53
C ALA A 109 15.94 -17.84 -9.88
N ASP A 110 15.69 -16.77 -10.65
CA ASP A 110 15.63 -15.42 -10.14
C ASP A 110 14.34 -15.20 -9.34
N ARG A 111 14.51 -14.73 -8.10
CA ARG A 111 13.44 -14.50 -7.13
C ARG A 111 13.38 -13.03 -6.69
N SER A 112 14.20 -12.16 -7.30
CA SER A 112 14.23 -10.74 -6.97
C SER A 112 12.87 -10.09 -7.21
N ALA A 113 12.46 -9.29 -6.24
CA ALA A 113 11.18 -8.61 -6.25
C ALA A 113 11.26 -7.31 -5.44
N ARG A 114 10.26 -6.45 -5.62
CA ARG A 114 10.06 -5.29 -4.77
C ARG A 114 8.59 -5.11 -4.44
N PHE A 115 8.33 -4.63 -3.24
CA PHE A 115 7.05 -3.99 -2.94
C PHE A 115 7.13 -2.51 -3.25
N VAL A 116 6.10 -1.99 -3.91
CA VAL A 116 5.95 -0.57 -4.25
C VAL A 116 4.61 -0.08 -3.69
N THR A 117 4.58 1.12 -3.13
CA THR A 117 3.33 1.85 -2.83
C THR A 117 3.42 3.27 -3.34
N VAL A 118 2.29 3.77 -3.81
CA VAL A 118 2.08 5.18 -4.12
C VAL A 118 0.96 5.70 -3.23
N LEU A 119 1.28 6.68 -2.41
CA LEU A 119 0.31 7.45 -1.64
C LEU A 119 -0.11 8.68 -2.44
N THR A 120 -1.40 8.98 -2.51
CA THR A 120 -1.87 10.25 -3.08
C THR A 120 -2.61 11.05 -2.02
N PHE A 121 -2.06 12.21 -1.67
CA PHE A 121 -2.66 13.18 -0.77
C PHE A 121 -3.45 14.20 -1.57
N HIS A 122 -4.68 14.46 -1.14
CA HIS A 122 -5.52 15.53 -1.65
C HIS A 122 -5.80 16.56 -0.56
N GLN A 123 -5.65 17.84 -0.89
CA GLN A 123 -6.12 18.96 -0.07
C GLN A 123 -6.45 20.16 -0.96
N ASN A 124 -7.62 20.76 -0.76
CA ASN A 124 -8.03 22.00 -1.44
C ASN A 124 -7.84 21.98 -2.97
N GLY A 125 -8.16 20.87 -3.62
CA GLY A 125 -8.06 20.69 -5.08
C GLY A 125 -6.65 20.36 -5.59
N GLN A 126 -5.65 20.27 -4.71
CA GLN A 126 -4.28 19.87 -5.07
C GLN A 126 -4.04 18.40 -4.74
N PHE A 127 -3.28 17.73 -5.60
CA PHE A 127 -2.90 16.33 -5.45
C PHE A 127 -1.38 16.17 -5.42
N HIS A 128 -0.88 15.46 -4.42
CA HIS A 128 0.55 15.19 -4.25
C HIS A 128 0.78 13.68 -4.10
N GLN A 129 1.77 13.14 -4.81
CA GLN A 129 2.05 11.71 -4.80
C GLN A 129 3.40 11.39 -4.17
N PHE A 130 3.42 10.32 -3.38
CA PHE A 130 4.60 9.88 -2.64
C PHE A 130 4.81 8.39 -2.86
N GLU A 131 5.91 8.04 -3.50
CA GLU A 131 6.26 6.65 -3.77
C GLU A 131 7.24 6.12 -2.72
N GLY A 132 7.04 4.88 -2.32
CA GLY A 132 7.98 4.14 -1.48
C GLY A 132 8.13 2.72 -2.00
N GLU A 133 9.36 2.21 -1.95
CA GLU A 133 9.67 0.86 -2.38
C GLU A 133 10.61 0.16 -1.40
N ILE A 134 10.56 -1.17 -1.37
CA ILE A 134 11.55 -2.00 -0.70
C ILE A 134 11.83 -3.23 -1.56
N ARG A 135 13.11 -3.51 -1.77
CA ARG A 135 13.59 -4.69 -2.49
C ARG A 135 13.72 -5.88 -1.56
N GLY A 136 13.66 -7.07 -2.16
CA GLY A 136 13.75 -8.34 -1.48
C GLY A 136 13.65 -9.49 -2.46
N GLU A 137 13.32 -10.66 -1.94
CA GLU A 137 13.18 -11.89 -2.70
C GLU A 137 11.89 -12.63 -2.32
N ILE A 138 11.39 -13.42 -3.28
CA ILE A 138 10.25 -14.31 -3.08
C ILE A 138 10.75 -15.68 -2.59
N MET A 139 10.38 -16.03 -1.36
CA MET A 139 10.71 -17.30 -0.72
C MET A 139 10.10 -18.50 -1.46
N LEU A 140 10.72 -19.66 -1.32
CA LEU A 140 10.23 -20.93 -1.91
C LEU A 140 8.96 -21.47 -1.23
N SER A 141 8.73 -21.06 0.01
CA SER A 141 7.56 -21.44 0.81
C SER A 141 7.18 -20.29 1.72
N PRO A 142 5.88 -20.08 1.99
CA PRO A 142 5.45 -19.04 2.90
C PRO A 142 5.96 -19.30 4.33
N ARG A 143 6.37 -18.25 5.03
CA ARG A 143 6.72 -18.28 6.46
C ARG A 143 5.98 -17.17 7.20
N GLY A 144 5.75 -17.36 8.50
CA GLY A 144 5.03 -16.39 9.32
C GLY A 144 3.52 -16.40 9.12
N ASN A 145 2.83 -15.62 9.95
CA ASN A 145 1.36 -15.54 9.99
C ASN A 145 0.83 -14.12 10.27
N GLN A 146 1.71 -13.12 10.27
CA GLN A 146 1.36 -11.72 10.42
C GLN A 146 1.19 -11.06 9.06
N GLY A 147 0.62 -9.86 9.03
CA GLY A 147 0.44 -9.11 7.79
C GLY A 147 -0.62 -9.70 6.85
N PHE A 148 -0.48 -9.44 5.56
CA PHE A 148 -1.47 -9.80 4.54
C PHE A 148 -0.84 -9.91 3.13
N GLY A 149 -1.63 -10.33 2.14
CA GLY A 149 -1.17 -10.41 0.75
C GLY A 149 0.03 -11.34 0.59
N TYR A 150 1.13 -10.80 0.06
CA TYR A 150 2.36 -11.55 -0.20
C TYR A 150 3.39 -11.47 0.94
N ASP A 151 3.04 -10.89 2.09
CA ASP A 151 3.94 -10.78 3.24
C ASP A 151 4.58 -12.11 3.67
N PRO A 152 3.87 -13.27 3.63
CA PRO A 152 4.48 -14.56 3.96
C PRO A 152 5.53 -15.06 2.97
N LEU A 153 5.52 -14.53 1.75
CA LEU A 153 6.44 -14.93 0.69
C LEU A 153 7.60 -13.95 0.50
N PHE A 154 7.47 -12.70 0.97
CA PHE A 154 8.46 -11.67 0.70
C PHE A 154 9.47 -11.55 1.83
N GLN A 155 10.74 -11.81 1.52
CA GLN A 155 11.88 -11.54 2.41
C GLN A 155 12.58 -10.24 1.95
N PRO A 156 12.50 -9.15 2.72
CA PRO A 156 13.19 -7.91 2.36
C PRO A 156 14.72 -8.06 2.41
N GLU A 157 15.43 -7.26 1.62
CA GLU A 157 16.89 -7.20 1.63
C GLU A 157 17.42 -6.93 3.06
N ASN A 158 18.54 -7.58 3.40
CA ASN A 158 19.22 -7.48 4.71
C ASN A 158 18.43 -8.04 5.91
N GLU A 159 17.35 -8.77 5.69
CA GLU A 159 16.61 -9.49 6.73
C GLU A 159 16.64 -11.00 6.46
N SER A 160 16.53 -11.80 7.52
CA SER A 160 16.38 -13.27 7.42
C SER A 160 14.92 -13.73 7.50
N ARG A 161 14.02 -12.82 7.88
CA ARG A 161 12.60 -13.04 8.11
C ARG A 161 11.79 -12.52 6.93
N THR A 162 10.67 -13.17 6.66
CA THR A 162 9.62 -12.61 5.79
C THR A 162 8.87 -11.49 6.51
N PHE A 163 8.13 -10.66 5.78
CA PHE A 163 7.28 -9.65 6.43
C PHE A 163 6.24 -10.25 7.37
N ALA A 164 5.73 -11.45 7.08
CA ALA A 164 4.77 -12.11 7.97
C ALA A 164 5.39 -12.71 9.24
N GLU A 165 6.72 -12.72 9.34
CA GLU A 165 7.46 -13.10 10.55
C GLU A 165 7.86 -11.87 11.40
N MET A 166 7.57 -10.65 10.91
CA MET A 166 7.83 -9.40 11.61
C MET A 166 6.57 -8.90 12.31
N THR A 167 6.74 -8.29 13.49
CA THR A 167 5.67 -7.50 14.09
C THR A 167 5.34 -6.28 13.23
N LEU A 168 4.12 -5.74 13.38
CA LEU A 168 3.70 -4.52 12.71
C LEU A 168 4.71 -3.37 12.92
N SER A 169 5.21 -3.20 14.14
CA SER A 169 6.21 -2.17 14.44
C SER A 169 7.53 -2.38 13.72
N GLU A 170 8.03 -3.62 13.65
CA GLU A 170 9.28 -3.93 12.93
C GLU A 170 9.10 -3.72 11.42
N LYS A 171 8.01 -4.23 10.84
CA LYS A 171 7.68 -4.03 9.43
C LYS A 171 7.59 -2.55 9.08
N ASN A 172 6.94 -1.76 9.93
CA ASN A 172 6.77 -0.31 9.77
C ASN A 172 8.07 0.50 9.84
N VAL A 173 9.20 -0.09 10.24
CA VAL A 173 10.50 0.60 10.14
C VAL A 173 11.02 0.59 8.71
N ILE A 174 10.86 -0.51 7.99
CA ILE A 174 11.56 -0.74 6.72
C ILE A 174 10.64 -0.71 5.50
N ALA A 175 9.37 -1.09 5.65
CA ALA A 175 8.48 -1.37 4.52
C ALA A 175 8.27 -0.19 3.58
N HIS A 176 7.96 -0.52 2.32
CA HIS A 176 7.61 0.42 1.26
C HIS A 176 6.61 1.51 1.71
N ARG A 177 5.56 1.13 2.45
CA ARG A 177 4.54 2.06 2.97
C ARG A 177 5.10 3.06 3.98
N ALA A 178 5.97 2.63 4.88
CA ALA A 178 6.64 3.52 5.81
C ALA A 178 7.53 4.53 5.08
N ARG A 179 8.25 4.09 4.04
CA ARG A 179 9.09 4.97 3.20
C ARG A 179 8.27 6.01 2.44
N ALA A 180 7.15 5.61 1.83
CA ALA A 180 6.24 6.55 1.16
C ALA A 180 5.66 7.56 2.16
N LEU A 181 5.25 7.07 3.34
CA LEU A 181 4.66 7.91 4.36
C LEU A 181 5.68 8.87 4.98
N HIS A 182 6.94 8.48 5.10
CA HIS A 182 8.00 9.41 5.53
C HIS A 182 8.08 10.61 4.58
N LYS A 183 8.06 10.38 3.26
CA LYS A 183 8.04 11.47 2.27
C LYS A 183 6.79 12.33 2.40
N PHE A 184 5.62 11.71 2.61
CA PHE A 184 4.38 12.45 2.89
C PHE A 184 4.48 13.30 4.16
N LYS A 185 5.04 12.77 5.24
CA LYS A 185 5.21 13.49 6.51
C LYS A 185 6.17 14.67 6.37
N THR A 186 7.27 14.51 5.65
CA THR A 186 8.18 15.62 5.34
C THR A 186 7.45 16.72 4.57
N PHE A 187 6.71 16.36 3.52
CA PHE A 187 5.87 17.32 2.79
C PHE A 187 4.85 17.99 3.70
N ALA A 188 4.19 17.22 4.57
CA ALA A 188 3.19 17.72 5.49
C ALA A 188 3.77 18.74 6.48
N ASP A 189 4.93 18.45 7.06
CA ASP A 189 5.62 19.34 8.01
C ASP A 189 6.08 20.65 7.35
N GLU A 190 6.39 20.62 6.05
CA GLU A 190 6.85 21.80 5.30
C GLU A 190 5.71 22.67 4.76
N ASN A 191 4.54 22.07 4.47
CA ASN A 191 3.50 22.72 3.64
C ASN A 191 2.14 22.84 4.33
N LEU A 192 1.88 22.10 5.41
CA LEU A 192 0.60 22.10 6.09
C LEU A 192 0.70 22.90 7.38
N LYS A 193 -0.24 23.81 7.58
CA LYS A 193 -0.42 24.48 8.87
C LYS A 193 -1.32 23.63 9.75
N PHE A 194 -0.80 23.17 10.87
CA PHE A 194 -1.60 22.48 11.88
C PHE A 194 -2.15 23.51 12.87
N ALA A 195 -3.32 23.25 13.46
CA ALA A 195 -4.02 24.22 14.30
C ALA A 195 -3.27 24.61 15.60
N ASP A 196 -2.16 23.96 15.89
CA ASP A 196 -1.29 24.20 17.06
C ASP A 196 0.02 24.95 16.69
N GLU A 197 0.16 25.45 15.46
CA GLU A 197 1.23 26.35 14.98
C GLU A 197 0.67 27.72 14.54
#